data_AF-A0A3D0NFG4-F1
#
_entry.id   AF-A0A3D0NFG4-F1
#
_cell.length_a   1.000
_cell.length_b   1.000
_cell.length_c   1.000
_cell.angle_alpha   90.00
_cell.angle_beta   90.00
_cell.angle_gamma   90.00
#
_symmetry.space_group_name_H-M   'P 1'
#
loop_
_entity.id
_entity.type
_entity.pdbx_description
1 polymer ?
#
loop_
_entity_poly.entity_id
_entity_poly.type
_entity_poly.pdbx_seq_one_letter_code
_entity_poly.pdbx_strand_id
1 'polypeptide(L)'
;PTHPELLDWLADEFVQSGWDIKQLHRIIMTSTAYQQTSNRNAQGNQIDRQKRLLWSMPVRRLESEAVRDGILAVSGMLDEQMAGVPVPVMADITGQWVIGKENLNAGRPGPVIDMKGQQYRRSLYIQVRRSRPLAVLEPFDLPELAPNCTKRPSSTVPTQSLELLNSDFVTAQSRFFAVKLTKQSQDIEHQVSQAWRTAFGKEITDEEKEEAISFVTEMQEVLTKEYESRQLNDDPIIDAVAVFCQALLSSNQFLYIE
;
A
#
# COMPACT_ATOMS: atom_id res chain seq x y z
N PRO A 1 4.11 -27.83 17.65
CA PRO A 1 3.10 -26.81 18.01
C PRO A 1 3.44 -26.17 19.37
N THR A 2 3.21 -24.87 19.53
CA THR A 2 3.55 -24.14 20.78
C THR A 2 2.52 -24.31 21.90
N HIS A 3 1.27 -24.68 21.58
CA HIS A 3 0.16 -24.82 22.54
C HIS A 3 -0.58 -26.16 22.27
N PRO A 4 -0.03 -27.30 22.67
CA PRO A 4 -0.64 -28.61 22.40
C PRO A 4 -2.01 -28.76 23.07
N GLU A 5 -2.14 -28.39 24.35
CA GLU A 5 -3.40 -28.50 25.11
C GLU A 5 -4.56 -27.69 24.49
N LEU A 6 -4.26 -26.52 23.91
CA LEU A 6 -5.25 -25.72 23.19
C LEU A 6 -5.73 -26.42 21.91
N LEU A 7 -4.82 -27.08 21.19
CA LEU A 7 -5.17 -27.81 19.97
C LEU A 7 -6.00 -29.05 20.28
N ASP A 8 -5.68 -29.75 21.37
CA ASP A 8 -6.46 -30.89 21.85
C ASP A 8 -7.88 -30.44 22.24
N TRP A 9 -8.01 -29.35 22.99
CA TRP A 9 -9.31 -28.78 23.32
C TRP A 9 -10.13 -28.35 22.08
N LEU A 10 -9.49 -27.69 21.11
CA LEU A 10 -10.16 -27.32 19.85
C LEU A 10 -10.59 -28.54 19.04
N ALA A 11 -9.82 -29.62 19.06
CA ALA A 11 -10.19 -30.87 18.39
C ALA A 11 -11.40 -31.53 19.06
N ASP A 12 -11.44 -31.57 20.39
CA ASP A 12 -12.59 -32.08 21.14
C ASP A 12 -13.87 -31.28 20.86
N GLU A 13 -13.80 -29.94 20.89
CA GLU A 13 -14.92 -29.06 20.53
C GLU A 13 -15.38 -29.26 19.09
N PHE A 14 -14.45 -29.50 18.16
CA PHE A 14 -14.78 -29.75 16.76
C PHE A 14 -15.56 -31.07 16.59
N VAL A 15 -15.17 -32.13 17.32
CA VAL A 15 -15.90 -33.41 17.31
C VAL A 15 -17.27 -33.25 17.98
N GLN A 16 -17.34 -32.59 19.14
CA GLN A 16 -18.58 -32.39 19.89
C GLN A 16 -19.60 -31.51 19.15
N SER A 17 -19.14 -30.53 18.38
CA SER A 17 -19.99 -29.69 17.52
C SER A 17 -20.47 -30.41 16.25
N GLY A 18 -20.14 -31.69 16.06
CA GLY A 18 -20.55 -32.47 14.90
C GLY A 18 -19.77 -32.12 13.64
N TRP A 19 -18.48 -31.76 13.78
CA TRP A 19 -17.58 -31.39 12.68
C TRP A 19 -17.99 -30.10 11.96
N ASP A 20 -18.63 -29.16 12.66
CA ASP A 20 -19.04 -27.87 12.10
C ASP A 20 -17.85 -26.88 12.03
N ILE A 21 -17.33 -26.71 10.82
CA ILE A 21 -16.22 -25.79 10.52
C ILE A 21 -16.59 -24.34 10.87
N LYS A 22 -17.84 -23.91 10.66
CA LYS A 22 -18.25 -22.53 10.96
C LYS A 22 -18.25 -22.26 12.45
N GLN A 23 -18.66 -23.25 13.25
CA GLN A 23 -18.62 -23.13 14.70
C GLN A 23 -17.18 -23.08 15.22
N LEU A 24 -16.29 -23.93 14.70
CA LEU A 24 -14.86 -23.87 15.04
C LEU A 24 -14.24 -22.51 14.69
N HIS A 25 -14.50 -22.01 13.48
CA HIS A 25 -14.05 -20.66 13.08
C HIS A 25 -14.61 -19.59 14.01
N ARG A 26 -15.89 -19.67 14.38
CA ARG A 26 -16.49 -18.72 15.30
C ARG A 26 -15.77 -18.72 16.64
N ILE A 27 -15.55 -19.89 17.26
CA ILE A 27 -14.82 -20.01 18.54
C ILE A 27 -13.46 -19.32 18.46
N ILE A 28 -12.68 -19.60 17.41
CA ILE A 28 -11.36 -18.99 17.21
C ILE A 28 -11.50 -17.47 17.02
N MET A 29 -12.36 -17.03 16.12
CA MET A 29 -12.52 -15.61 15.77
C MET A 29 -13.12 -14.75 16.89
N THR A 30 -13.85 -15.36 17.82
CA THR A 30 -14.39 -14.70 19.02
C THR A 30 -13.51 -14.85 20.24
N SER A 31 -12.37 -15.54 20.14
CA SER A 31 -11.44 -15.69 21.26
C SER A 31 -10.71 -14.38 21.56
N THR A 32 -10.38 -14.16 22.83
CA THR A 32 -9.56 -13.02 23.25
C THR A 32 -8.24 -12.97 22.50
N ALA A 33 -7.60 -14.12 22.27
CA ALA A 33 -6.32 -14.19 21.56
C ALA A 33 -6.43 -13.73 20.09
N TYR A 34 -7.51 -14.08 19.38
CA TYR A 34 -7.71 -13.66 17.99
C TYR A 34 -8.09 -12.18 17.87
N GLN A 35 -8.80 -11.63 18.87
CA GLN A 35 -9.29 -10.25 18.88
C GLN A 35 -8.28 -9.24 19.47
N GLN A 36 -7.08 -9.69 19.84
CA GLN A 36 -6.03 -8.78 20.31
C GLN A 36 -5.62 -7.77 19.24
N THR A 37 -5.14 -6.62 19.69
CA THR A 37 -4.58 -5.58 18.81
C THR A 37 -3.05 -5.75 18.67
N SER A 38 -2.48 -5.16 17.63
CA SER A 38 -1.02 -5.18 17.42
C SER A 38 -0.27 -4.08 18.18
N ASN A 39 -0.93 -3.40 19.14
CA ASN A 39 -0.38 -2.28 19.88
C ASN A 39 0.99 -2.61 20.49
N ARG A 40 1.93 -1.66 20.38
CA ARG A 40 3.28 -1.83 20.94
C ARG A 40 3.23 -1.88 22.47
N ASN A 41 3.57 -3.03 23.03
CA ASN A 41 3.75 -3.21 24.48
C ASN A 41 5.21 -3.56 24.76
N ALA A 42 5.94 -2.65 25.42
CA ALA A 42 7.35 -2.83 25.72
C ALA A 42 7.61 -4.04 26.63
N GLN A 43 6.76 -4.25 27.64
CA GLN A 43 6.89 -5.37 28.57
C GLN A 43 6.63 -6.72 27.88
N GLY A 44 5.57 -6.80 27.07
CA GLY A 44 5.26 -7.99 26.27
C GLY A 44 6.40 -8.34 25.30
N ASN A 45 6.98 -7.34 24.64
CA ASN A 45 8.11 -7.53 23.73
C ASN A 45 9.40 -7.99 24.44
N GLN A 46 9.63 -7.57 25.68
CA GLN A 46 10.78 -8.04 26.47
C GLN A 46 10.63 -9.50 26.89
N ILE A 47 9.42 -9.93 27.25
CA ILE A 47 9.14 -11.30 27.69
C ILE A 47 9.11 -12.26 26.50
N ASP A 48 8.38 -11.90 25.44
CA ASP A 48 8.19 -12.76 24.27
C ASP A 48 7.98 -11.95 23.00
N ARG A 49 9.11 -11.51 22.41
CA ARG A 49 9.14 -10.77 21.14
C ARG A 49 8.51 -11.53 19.96
N GLN A 50 8.55 -12.86 20.00
CA GLN A 50 7.98 -13.70 18.92
C GLN A 50 6.46 -13.86 19.04
N LYS A 51 5.83 -13.31 20.10
CA LYS A 51 4.39 -13.38 20.36
C LYS A 51 3.87 -14.83 20.38
N ARG A 52 4.73 -15.79 20.77
CA ARG A 52 4.34 -17.19 20.96
C ARG A 52 3.23 -17.30 21.98
N LEU A 53 3.27 -16.54 23.07
CA LEU A 53 2.25 -16.54 24.13
C LEU A 53 0.93 -15.85 23.72
N LEU A 54 0.77 -15.46 22.45
CA LEU A 54 -0.45 -14.84 21.91
C LEU A 54 -0.95 -13.68 22.80
N TRP A 55 -0.03 -12.77 23.16
CA TRP A 55 -0.33 -11.59 23.98
C TRP A 55 -0.63 -10.34 23.15
N SER A 56 -0.31 -10.37 21.84
CA SER A 56 -0.67 -9.36 20.86
C SER A 56 -0.80 -10.00 19.47
N MET A 57 -1.65 -9.43 18.62
CA MET A 57 -1.75 -9.83 17.22
C MET A 57 -0.45 -9.49 16.47
N PRO A 58 0.11 -10.38 15.63
CA PRO A 58 1.23 -10.04 14.78
C PRO A 58 0.79 -9.01 13.72
N VAL A 59 1.60 -7.97 13.55
CA VAL A 59 1.40 -6.96 12.51
C VAL A 59 1.42 -7.65 11.15
N ARG A 60 0.46 -7.30 10.27
CA ARG A 60 0.33 -7.93 8.95
C ARG A 60 0.78 -6.98 7.86
N ARG A 61 1.74 -7.41 7.03
CA ARG A 61 2.13 -6.66 5.83
C ARG A 61 1.04 -6.79 4.75
N LEU A 62 0.78 -5.70 4.04
CA LEU A 62 -0.06 -5.71 2.84
C LEU A 62 0.60 -6.53 1.72
N GLU A 63 -0.22 -7.28 0.98
CA GLU A 63 0.21 -7.98 -0.23
C GLU A 63 0.41 -6.98 -1.39
N SER A 64 1.19 -7.37 -2.40
CA SER A 64 1.56 -6.50 -3.53
C SER A 64 0.37 -5.76 -4.17
N GLU A 65 -0.70 -6.49 -4.48
CA GLU A 65 -1.90 -5.97 -5.11
C GLU A 65 -2.64 -4.98 -4.19
N ALA A 66 -2.65 -5.27 -2.89
CA ALA A 66 -3.27 -4.41 -1.88
C ALA A 66 -2.48 -3.12 -1.64
N VAL A 67 -1.15 -3.16 -1.75
CA VAL A 67 -0.31 -1.94 -1.70
C VAL A 67 -0.68 -1.00 -2.85
N ARG A 68 -0.69 -1.50 -4.10
CA ARG A 68 -1.07 -0.67 -5.26
C ARG A 68 -2.51 -0.16 -5.16
N ASP A 69 -3.46 -1.03 -4.80
CA ASP A 69 -4.87 -0.63 -4.67
C ASP A 69 -5.07 0.39 -3.53
N GLY A 70 -4.32 0.26 -2.43
CA GLY A 70 -4.31 1.23 -1.33
C GLY A 70 -3.81 2.60 -1.77
N ILE A 71 -2.71 2.66 -2.54
CA ILE A 71 -2.18 3.92 -3.09
C ILE A 71 -3.23 4.60 -3.98
N LEU A 72 -3.89 3.84 -4.86
CA LEU A 72 -4.96 4.35 -5.72
C LEU A 72 -6.19 4.83 -4.94
N ALA A 73 -6.54 4.13 -3.85
CA ALA A 73 -7.68 4.49 -3.02
C ALA A 73 -7.44 5.84 -2.32
N VAL A 74 -6.24 5.99 -1.73
CA VAL A 74 -5.86 7.21 -1.02
C VAL A 74 -5.78 8.41 -1.96
N SER A 75 -5.15 8.24 -3.14
CA SER A 75 -5.08 9.28 -4.17
C SER A 75 -6.44 9.64 -4.77
N GLY A 76 -7.46 8.79 -4.59
CA GLY A 76 -8.80 8.96 -5.16
C GLY A 76 -8.90 8.60 -6.64
N MET A 77 -7.91 7.88 -7.17
CA MET A 77 -7.87 7.44 -8.56
C MET A 77 -8.45 6.04 -8.77
N LEU A 78 -8.65 5.26 -7.70
CA LEU A 78 -9.10 3.87 -7.79
C LEU A 78 -10.42 3.73 -8.56
N ASP A 79 -10.38 2.95 -9.64
CA ASP A 79 -11.57 2.53 -10.38
C ASP A 79 -12.06 1.16 -9.87
N GLU A 80 -13.23 1.18 -9.24
CA GLU A 80 -13.90 0.03 -8.65
C GLU A 80 -14.77 -0.76 -9.65
N GLN A 81 -14.77 -0.38 -10.94
CA GLN A 81 -15.58 -1.06 -11.96
C GLN A 81 -15.29 -2.56 -11.99
N MET A 82 -16.35 -3.34 -11.76
CA MET A 82 -16.29 -4.79 -11.74
C MET A 82 -16.45 -5.40 -13.14
N ALA A 83 -15.86 -6.58 -13.34
CA ALA A 83 -15.90 -7.36 -14.58
C ALA A 83 -15.28 -6.65 -15.80
N GLY A 84 -15.40 -7.24 -16.99
CA GLY A 84 -14.82 -6.71 -18.23
C GLY A 84 -13.44 -7.27 -18.57
N VAL A 85 -12.86 -6.72 -19.64
CA VAL A 85 -11.57 -7.21 -20.17
C VAL A 85 -10.40 -6.83 -19.25
N PRO A 86 -9.37 -7.68 -19.18
CA PRO A 86 -8.18 -7.37 -18.39
C PRO A 86 -7.41 -6.18 -18.99
N VAL A 87 -6.81 -5.37 -18.11
CA VAL A 87 -5.97 -4.24 -18.49
C VAL A 87 -4.60 -4.76 -18.93
N PRO A 88 -4.18 -4.54 -20.18
CA PRO A 88 -2.92 -5.05 -20.70
C PRO A 88 -1.70 -4.41 -20.03
N VAL A 89 -0.60 -5.15 -20.07
CA VAL A 89 0.74 -4.71 -19.68
C VAL A 89 1.67 -4.73 -20.89
N MET A 90 2.61 -3.79 -20.94
CA MET A 90 3.62 -3.65 -21.98
C MET A 90 4.99 -3.41 -21.38
N ALA A 91 6.05 -3.69 -22.15
CA ALA A 91 7.40 -3.29 -21.76
C ALA A 91 7.57 -1.79 -22.02
N ASP A 92 8.15 -1.07 -21.06
CA ASP A 92 8.59 0.31 -21.23
C ASP A 92 9.95 0.37 -21.97
N ILE A 93 10.55 1.57 -22.02
CA ILE A 93 11.87 1.75 -22.65
C ILE A 93 13.03 1.13 -21.85
N THR A 94 12.85 0.90 -20.55
CA THR A 94 13.85 0.27 -19.67
C THR A 94 13.73 -1.25 -19.62
N GLY A 95 12.66 -1.81 -20.18
CA GLY A 95 12.34 -3.24 -20.17
C GLY A 95 11.48 -3.68 -18.99
N GLN A 96 11.01 -2.75 -18.16
CA GLN A 96 10.04 -2.99 -17.10
C GLN A 96 8.64 -3.20 -17.68
N TRP A 97 7.88 -4.09 -17.05
CA TRP A 97 6.48 -4.29 -17.41
C TRP A 97 5.60 -3.30 -16.66
N VAL A 98 4.96 -2.42 -17.43
CA VAL A 98 4.07 -1.37 -16.93
C VAL A 98 2.68 -1.53 -17.53
N ILE A 99 1.67 -0.91 -16.91
CA ILE A 99 0.31 -0.90 -17.45
C ILE A 99 0.29 -0.11 -18.76
N GLY A 100 -0.14 -0.73 -19.84
CA GLY A 100 -0.17 -0.09 -21.15
C GLY A 100 -0.50 -1.06 -22.27
N LYS A 101 -0.78 -0.51 -23.45
CA LYS A 101 -1.06 -1.28 -24.66
C LYS A 101 0.19 -1.36 -25.52
N GLU A 102 0.59 -2.60 -25.84
CA GLU A 102 1.65 -2.83 -26.81
C GLU A 102 1.31 -2.16 -28.15
N ASN A 103 2.24 -1.36 -28.63
CA ASN A 103 2.15 -0.55 -29.85
C ASN A 103 3.43 -0.71 -30.67
N LEU A 104 3.97 -1.93 -30.68
CA LEU A 104 5.25 -2.23 -31.32
C LEU A 104 5.18 -1.94 -32.82
N ASN A 105 6.09 -1.11 -33.31
CA ASN A 105 6.33 -0.90 -34.72
C ASN A 105 7.78 -1.22 -35.05
N ALA A 106 8.02 -2.24 -35.87
CA ALA A 106 9.35 -2.74 -36.22
C ALA A 106 10.25 -3.03 -34.98
N GLY A 107 9.67 -3.53 -33.90
CA GLY A 107 10.40 -3.86 -32.66
C GLY A 107 10.72 -2.68 -31.74
N ARG A 108 10.28 -1.46 -32.06
CA ARG A 108 10.35 -0.29 -31.16
C ARG A 108 8.99 0.01 -30.54
N PRO A 109 8.90 0.32 -29.24
CA PRO A 109 7.68 0.81 -28.64
C PRO A 109 7.29 2.15 -29.27
N GLY A 110 6.03 2.28 -29.69
CA GLY A 110 5.46 3.52 -30.20
C GLY A 110 5.07 4.50 -29.08
N PRO A 111 4.35 5.59 -29.39
CA PRO A 111 3.89 6.55 -28.38
C PRO A 111 2.88 5.94 -27.42
N VAL A 112 2.98 6.27 -26.12
CA VAL A 112 2.10 5.78 -25.06
C VAL A 112 0.63 5.96 -25.46
N ILE A 113 -0.10 4.85 -25.48
CA ILE A 113 -1.53 4.85 -25.79
C ILE A 113 -2.29 5.20 -24.52
N ASP A 114 -3.10 6.26 -24.59
CA ASP A 114 -4.00 6.61 -23.48
C ASP A 114 -4.96 5.45 -23.17
N MET A 115 -4.92 5.04 -21.91
CA MET A 115 -5.72 3.96 -21.35
C MET A 115 -7.11 4.43 -20.91
N LYS A 116 -7.44 5.73 -21.06
CA LYS A 116 -8.76 6.31 -20.76
C LYS A 116 -9.22 6.01 -19.32
N GLY A 117 -8.30 6.05 -18.37
CA GLY A 117 -8.56 5.76 -16.95
C GLY A 117 -8.44 4.28 -16.56
N GLN A 118 -8.36 3.35 -17.52
CA GLN A 118 -8.24 1.91 -17.21
C GLN A 118 -6.96 1.57 -16.44
N GLN A 119 -5.95 2.44 -16.46
CA GLN A 119 -4.72 2.28 -15.69
C GLN A 119 -4.93 2.31 -14.17
N TYR A 120 -6.07 2.84 -13.70
CA TYR A 120 -6.39 2.96 -12.28
C TYR A 120 -7.36 1.89 -11.77
N ARG A 121 -7.67 0.88 -12.59
CA ARG A 121 -8.46 -0.26 -12.14
C ARG A 121 -7.76 -1.01 -11.03
N ARG A 122 -8.57 -1.65 -10.17
CA ARG A 122 -8.11 -2.60 -9.15
C ARG A 122 -7.12 -3.59 -9.75
N SER A 123 -6.07 -3.91 -9.00
CA SER A 123 -4.97 -4.78 -9.42
C SER A 123 -5.45 -6.17 -9.86
N LEU A 124 -6.60 -6.62 -9.33
CA LEU A 124 -7.32 -7.82 -9.76
C LEU A 124 -7.62 -7.87 -11.27
N TYR A 125 -7.83 -6.73 -11.92
CA TYR A 125 -8.17 -6.63 -13.34
C TYR A 125 -6.97 -6.41 -14.25
N ILE A 126 -5.74 -6.37 -13.70
CA ILE A 126 -4.53 -6.27 -14.49
C ILE A 126 -4.23 -7.62 -15.12
N GLN A 127 -3.83 -7.60 -16.40
CA GLN A 127 -3.42 -8.80 -17.10
C GLN A 127 -2.16 -9.38 -16.47
N VAL A 128 -2.29 -10.57 -15.89
CA VAL A 128 -1.14 -11.33 -15.36
C VAL A 128 -0.68 -12.35 -16.40
N ARG A 129 0.61 -12.29 -16.77
CA ARG A 129 1.29 -13.36 -17.52
C ARG A 129 2.53 -13.78 -16.75
N ARG A 130 2.85 -15.07 -16.75
CA ARG A 130 4.00 -15.63 -16.02
C ARG A 130 5.34 -14.96 -16.41
N SER A 131 5.47 -14.56 -17.67
CA SER A 131 6.66 -13.89 -18.21
C SER A 131 6.59 -12.36 -18.18
N ARG A 132 5.49 -11.78 -17.70
CA ARG A 132 5.24 -10.33 -17.66
C ARG A 132 4.60 -9.90 -16.34
N PRO A 133 5.25 -10.16 -15.19
CA PRO A 133 4.81 -9.61 -13.90
C PRO A 133 4.84 -8.08 -13.96
N LEU A 134 3.94 -7.40 -13.25
CA LEU A 134 3.93 -5.92 -13.23
C LEU A 134 5.05 -5.41 -12.31
N ALA A 135 5.94 -4.58 -12.83
CA ALA A 135 7.19 -4.19 -12.16
C ALA A 135 6.96 -3.60 -10.76
N VAL A 136 6.00 -2.66 -10.63
CA VAL A 136 5.69 -1.99 -9.34
C VAL A 136 5.20 -2.95 -8.24
N LEU A 137 4.76 -4.17 -8.60
CA LEU A 137 4.30 -5.19 -7.65
C LEU A 137 5.40 -6.19 -7.27
N GLU A 138 6.43 -6.36 -8.11
CA GLU A 138 7.47 -7.37 -7.93
C GLU A 138 8.20 -7.25 -6.58
N PRO A 139 8.63 -6.06 -6.12
CA PRO A 139 9.33 -5.94 -4.84
C PRO A 139 8.48 -6.39 -3.65
N PHE A 140 7.15 -6.34 -3.75
CA PHE A 140 6.21 -6.58 -2.66
C PHE A 140 5.75 -8.04 -2.54
N ASP A 141 6.62 -8.99 -2.91
CA ASP A 141 6.38 -10.44 -2.85
C ASP A 141 5.20 -10.92 -3.72
N LEU A 142 5.16 -10.46 -4.97
CA LEU A 142 4.22 -10.99 -5.98
C LEU A 142 4.33 -12.53 -6.06
N PRO A 143 3.22 -13.29 -6.21
CA PRO A 143 3.28 -14.74 -6.30
C PRO A 143 4.10 -15.22 -7.50
N GLU A 144 5.12 -16.05 -7.24
CA GLU A 144 5.93 -16.66 -8.29
C GLU A 144 5.20 -17.85 -8.95
N LEU A 145 4.88 -17.72 -10.24
CA LEU A 145 4.04 -18.68 -10.98
C LEU A 145 4.84 -19.73 -11.78
N ALA A 146 6.03 -20.12 -11.28
CA ALA A 146 6.90 -21.09 -11.94
C ALA A 146 7.54 -22.08 -10.94
N PRO A 147 7.10 -23.36 -10.86
CA PRO A 147 5.93 -23.94 -11.51
C PRO A 147 4.60 -23.52 -10.85
N ASN A 148 4.60 -23.23 -9.54
CA ASN A 148 3.44 -22.79 -8.76
C ASN A 148 3.87 -22.13 -7.44
N CYS A 149 3.06 -21.19 -6.95
CA CYS A 149 3.20 -20.59 -5.62
C CYS A 149 2.33 -21.36 -4.63
N THR A 150 2.92 -22.06 -3.65
CA THR A 150 2.18 -22.74 -2.56
C THR A 150 1.97 -21.84 -1.34
N LYS A 151 2.88 -20.89 -1.14
CA LYS A 151 2.84 -19.89 -0.06
C LYS A 151 3.54 -18.63 -0.56
N ARG A 152 2.86 -17.47 -0.44
CA ARG A 152 3.48 -16.17 -0.70
C ARG A 152 4.52 -15.87 0.39
N PRO A 153 5.76 -15.48 0.04
CA PRO A 153 6.69 -14.97 1.02
C PRO A 153 6.20 -13.62 1.56
N SER A 154 6.66 -13.27 2.76
CA SER A 154 6.51 -11.92 3.31
C SER A 154 7.89 -11.47 3.73
N SER A 155 8.53 -10.68 2.89
CA SER A 155 9.86 -10.14 3.08
C SER A 155 9.79 -8.65 3.47
N THR A 156 10.84 -8.19 4.14
CA THR A 156 11.03 -6.77 4.47
C THR A 156 12.41 -6.39 3.98
N VAL A 157 12.47 -5.94 2.73
CA VAL A 157 13.73 -5.66 2.03
C VAL A 157 13.79 -4.18 1.66
N PRO A 158 14.98 -3.55 1.69
CA PRO A 158 15.13 -2.12 1.37
C PRO A 158 14.65 -1.75 -0.04
N THR A 159 14.68 -2.69 -0.98
CA THR A 159 14.20 -2.48 -2.36
C THR A 159 12.73 -2.13 -2.41
N GLN A 160 11.90 -2.60 -1.47
CA GLN A 160 10.49 -2.22 -1.38
C GLN A 160 10.33 -0.73 -1.04
N SER A 161 11.08 -0.23 -0.06
CA SER A 161 11.05 1.19 0.30
C SER A 161 11.61 2.07 -0.81
N LEU A 162 12.68 1.63 -1.48
CA LEU A 162 13.25 2.33 -2.63
C LEU A 162 12.27 2.39 -3.80
N GLU A 163 11.50 1.33 -4.05
CA GLU A 163 10.43 1.34 -5.05
C GLU A 163 9.40 2.44 -4.74
N LEU A 164 8.92 2.54 -3.50
CA LEU A 164 7.94 3.58 -3.13
C LEU A 164 8.48 5.00 -3.26
N LEU A 165 9.77 5.21 -3.00
CA LEU A 165 10.40 6.52 -3.08
C LEU A 165 10.71 6.95 -4.52
N ASN A 166 10.97 6.02 -5.43
CA ASN A 166 11.48 6.34 -6.77
C ASN A 166 10.52 6.00 -7.91
N SER A 167 9.46 5.24 -7.65
CA SER A 167 8.51 4.84 -8.67
C SER A 167 7.74 6.04 -9.23
N ASP A 168 7.72 6.20 -10.56
CA ASP A 168 6.88 7.18 -11.26
C ASP A 168 5.39 7.02 -10.91
N PHE A 169 4.93 5.78 -10.73
CA PHE A 169 3.57 5.50 -10.26
C PHE A 169 3.29 6.17 -8.91
N VAL A 170 4.12 5.93 -7.89
CA VAL A 170 3.92 6.51 -6.55
C VAL A 170 4.02 8.04 -6.60
N THR A 171 5.01 8.60 -7.30
CA THR A 171 5.15 10.05 -7.47
C THR A 171 3.89 10.67 -8.09
N ALA A 172 3.36 10.06 -9.16
CA ALA A 172 2.12 10.52 -9.79
C ALA A 172 0.92 10.42 -8.85
N GLN A 173 0.78 9.31 -8.10
CA GLN A 173 -0.33 9.13 -7.16
C GLN A 173 -0.25 10.09 -5.96
N SER A 174 0.95 10.39 -5.46
CA SER A 174 1.18 11.40 -4.42
C SER A 174 0.71 12.78 -4.87
N ARG A 175 0.97 13.12 -6.14
CA ARG A 175 0.49 14.39 -6.70
C ARG A 175 -1.03 14.42 -6.89
N PHE A 176 -1.65 13.33 -7.35
CA PHE A 176 -3.12 13.25 -7.39
C PHE A 176 -3.73 13.37 -5.98
N PHE A 177 -3.09 12.76 -4.98
CA PHE A 177 -3.51 12.87 -3.59
C PHE A 177 -3.42 14.32 -3.09
N ALA A 178 -2.32 15.02 -3.36
CA ALA A 178 -2.18 16.44 -3.03
C ALA A 178 -3.24 17.31 -3.70
N VAL A 179 -3.46 17.15 -5.01
CA VAL A 179 -4.51 17.88 -5.75
C VAL A 179 -5.90 17.65 -5.14
N LYS A 180 -6.20 16.42 -4.73
CA LYS A 180 -7.46 16.07 -4.04
C LYS A 180 -7.60 16.82 -2.72
N LEU A 181 -6.53 16.90 -1.91
CA LEU A 181 -6.52 17.61 -0.64
C LEU A 181 -6.66 19.13 -0.82
N THR A 182 -5.93 19.73 -1.76
CA THR A 182 -5.98 21.17 -2.07
C THR A 182 -7.36 21.61 -2.58
N LYS A 183 -8.08 20.72 -3.27
CA LYS A 183 -9.47 20.97 -3.67
C LYS A 183 -10.46 20.98 -2.51
N GLN A 184 -10.15 20.29 -1.41
CA GLN A 184 -11.02 20.22 -0.23
C GLN A 184 -10.79 21.37 0.73
N SER A 185 -9.54 21.80 0.92
CA SER A 185 -9.19 22.93 1.78
C SER A 185 -7.91 23.61 1.28
N GLN A 186 -7.82 24.93 1.45
CA GLN A 186 -6.58 25.68 1.25
C GLN A 186 -5.71 25.78 2.52
N ASP A 187 -6.25 25.35 3.66
CA ASP A 187 -5.51 25.35 4.93
C ASP A 187 -4.58 24.13 5.04
N ILE A 188 -3.28 24.38 5.23
CA ILE A 188 -2.23 23.37 5.33
C ILE A 188 -2.47 22.46 6.53
N GLU A 189 -2.91 22.99 7.67
CA GLU A 189 -3.16 22.17 8.85
C GLU A 189 -4.27 21.14 8.58
N HIS A 190 -5.34 21.59 7.92
CA HIS A 190 -6.41 20.72 7.50
C HIS A 190 -5.94 19.68 6.47
N GLN A 191 -5.13 20.08 5.48
CA GLN A 191 -4.58 19.18 4.47
C GLN A 191 -3.71 18.08 5.11
N VAL A 192 -2.81 18.44 6.02
CA VAL A 192 -1.93 17.50 6.75
C VAL A 192 -2.76 16.50 7.55
N SER A 193 -3.75 17.00 8.31
CA SER A 193 -4.61 16.14 9.14
C SER A 193 -5.45 15.18 8.30
N GLN A 194 -6.03 15.65 7.18
CA GLN A 194 -6.79 14.80 6.26
C GLN A 194 -5.90 13.81 5.52
N ALA A 195 -4.69 14.20 5.14
CA ALA A 195 -3.73 13.31 4.48
C ALA A 195 -3.38 12.13 5.40
N TRP A 196 -3.04 12.43 6.66
CA TRP A 196 -2.70 11.44 7.68
C TRP A 196 -3.85 10.47 7.93
N ARG A 197 -5.07 11.01 8.12
CA ARG A 197 -6.27 10.20 8.34
C ARG A 197 -6.62 9.33 7.16
N THR A 198 -6.46 9.83 5.93
CA THR A 198 -6.75 9.06 4.72
C THR A 198 -5.70 7.96 4.49
N ALA A 199 -4.43 8.25 4.76
CA ALA A 199 -3.34 7.29 4.56
C ALA A 199 -3.30 6.18 5.64
N PHE A 200 -3.53 6.53 6.91
CA PHE A 200 -3.32 5.61 8.04
C PHE A 200 -4.61 5.23 8.79
N GLY A 201 -5.74 5.87 8.51
CA GLY A 201 -7.00 5.61 9.22
C GLY A 201 -6.99 6.02 10.70
N LYS A 202 -6.05 6.87 11.11
CA LYS A 202 -5.88 7.37 12.49
C LYS A 202 -5.80 8.89 12.49
N GLU A 203 -6.16 9.50 13.62
CA GLU A 203 -5.91 10.94 13.82
C GLU A 203 -4.42 11.19 14.06
N ILE A 204 -3.93 12.33 13.57
CA ILE A 204 -2.55 12.78 13.78
C ILE A 204 -2.41 13.33 15.20
N THR A 205 -1.29 13.04 15.88
CA THR A 205 -1.00 13.66 17.18
C THR A 205 -0.56 15.11 17.02
N ASP A 206 -0.68 15.93 18.07
CA ASP A 206 -0.29 17.34 17.99
C ASP A 206 1.20 17.51 17.68
N GLU A 207 2.06 16.65 18.26
CA GLU A 207 3.49 16.61 18.00
C GLU A 207 3.81 16.28 16.53
N GLU A 208 3.24 15.20 15.98
CA GLU A 208 3.42 14.81 14.57
C GLU A 208 2.86 15.88 13.61
N LYS A 209 1.79 16.56 14.00
CA LYS A 209 1.16 17.61 13.19
C LYS A 209 2.08 18.82 13.09
N GLU A 210 2.68 19.27 14.18
CA GLU A 210 3.64 20.38 14.16
C GLU A 210 4.84 20.06 13.25
N GLU A 211 5.41 18.86 13.36
CA GLU A 211 6.51 18.41 12.49
C GLU A 211 6.09 18.35 11.00
N ALA A 212 4.91 17.81 10.71
CA ALA A 212 4.40 17.70 9.35
C ALA A 212 4.12 19.07 8.71
N ILE A 213 3.56 20.02 9.47
CA ILE A 213 3.33 21.40 8.99
C ILE A 213 4.67 22.09 8.73
N SER A 214 5.63 21.94 9.64
CA SER A 214 6.99 22.48 9.46
C SER A 214 7.62 21.94 8.17
N PHE A 215 7.53 20.63 7.94
CA PHE A 215 8.05 19.97 6.74
C PHE A 215 7.42 20.50 5.45
N VAL A 216 6.08 20.59 5.38
CA VAL A 216 5.38 21.09 4.20
C VAL A 216 5.75 22.54 3.91
N THR A 217 5.87 23.37 4.96
CA THR A 217 6.23 24.79 4.82
C THR A 217 7.66 24.95 4.30
N GLU A 218 8.62 24.21 4.84
CA GLU A 218 10.01 24.21 4.35
C GLU A 218 10.09 23.75 2.89
N MET A 219 9.39 22.68 2.54
CA MET A 219 9.32 22.19 1.16
C MET A 219 8.71 23.21 0.20
N GLN A 220 7.66 23.91 0.62
CA GLN A 220 7.04 24.97 -0.17
C GLN A 220 8.04 26.11 -0.46
N GLU A 221 8.83 26.53 0.52
CA GLU A 221 9.85 27.57 0.32
C GLU A 221 10.94 27.13 -0.67
N VAL A 222 11.43 25.90 -0.54
CA VAL A 222 12.46 25.34 -1.43
C VAL A 222 11.93 25.24 -2.86
N LEU A 223 10.74 24.67 -3.04
CA LEU A 223 10.13 24.50 -4.36
C LEU A 223 9.77 25.84 -5.00
N THR A 224 9.31 26.83 -4.22
CA THR A 224 9.02 28.17 -4.76
C THR A 224 10.28 28.80 -5.37
N LYS A 225 11.42 28.73 -4.67
CA LYS A 225 12.70 29.23 -5.19
C LYS A 225 13.15 28.46 -6.45
N GLU A 226 12.97 27.15 -6.47
CA GLU A 226 13.31 26.32 -7.62
C GLU A 226 12.45 26.68 -8.84
N TYR A 227 11.15 26.85 -8.64
CA TYR A 227 10.19 27.23 -9.67
C TYR A 227 10.48 28.60 -10.28
N GLU A 228 10.79 29.59 -9.45
CA GLU A 228 11.22 30.91 -9.90
C GLU A 228 12.53 30.84 -10.71
N SER A 229 13.50 30.05 -10.25
CA SER A 229 14.80 29.90 -10.93
C SER A 229 14.68 29.20 -12.29
N ARG A 230 13.76 28.25 -12.43
CA ARG A 230 13.56 27.42 -13.63
C ARG A 230 12.40 27.87 -14.51
N GLN A 231 11.65 28.90 -14.10
CA GLN A 231 10.46 29.40 -14.80
C GLN A 231 9.42 28.30 -15.07
N LEU A 232 9.12 27.51 -14.03
CA LEU A 232 8.10 26.46 -14.10
C LEU A 232 6.69 27.06 -13.95
N ASN A 233 5.73 26.58 -14.75
CA ASN A 233 4.35 27.11 -14.83
C ASN A 233 3.34 26.36 -13.92
N ASP A 234 3.83 25.70 -12.89
CA ASP A 234 3.05 24.77 -12.08
C ASP A 234 2.87 25.32 -10.65
N ASP A 235 2.09 24.66 -9.80
CA ASP A 235 1.83 25.15 -8.43
C ASP A 235 2.81 24.53 -7.40
N PRO A 236 3.77 25.30 -6.86
CA PRO A 236 4.75 24.79 -5.91
C PRO A 236 4.11 24.34 -4.58
N ILE A 237 2.91 24.83 -4.24
CA ILE A 237 2.18 24.44 -3.03
C ILE A 237 1.66 23.00 -3.18
N ILE A 238 1.10 22.67 -4.35
CA ILE A 238 0.61 21.32 -4.63
C ILE A 238 1.77 20.32 -4.61
N ASP A 239 2.92 20.68 -5.18
CA ASP A 239 4.09 19.81 -5.17
C ASP A 239 4.70 19.65 -3.77
N ALA A 240 4.68 20.68 -2.91
CA ALA A 240 5.11 20.54 -1.51
C ALA A 240 4.23 19.54 -0.75
N VAL A 241 2.91 19.63 -0.91
CA VAL A 241 1.96 18.67 -0.33
C VAL A 241 2.13 17.29 -0.97
N ALA A 242 2.48 17.20 -2.26
CA ALA A 242 2.74 15.95 -2.95
C ALA A 242 3.97 15.23 -2.38
N VAL A 243 5.04 15.95 -2.04
CA VAL A 243 6.21 15.37 -1.37
C VAL A 243 5.84 14.82 0.01
N PHE A 244 5.01 15.54 0.77
CA PHE A 244 4.48 15.03 2.04
C PHE A 244 3.62 13.77 1.84
N CYS A 245 2.73 13.77 0.86
CA CYS A 245 1.93 12.60 0.50
C CYS A 245 2.82 11.39 0.13
N GLN A 246 3.91 11.62 -0.60
CA GLN A 246 4.88 10.59 -0.95
C GLN A 246 5.59 10.04 0.29
N ALA A 247 5.94 10.89 1.25
CA ALA A 247 6.51 10.46 2.53
C ALA A 247 5.54 9.55 3.31
N LEU A 248 4.24 9.89 3.32
CA LEU A 248 3.21 9.04 3.94
C LEU A 248 3.08 7.68 3.24
N LEU A 249 2.98 7.66 1.90
CA LEU A 249 2.82 6.44 1.11
C LEU A 249 4.07 5.53 1.16
N SER A 250 5.26 6.11 1.34
CA SER A 250 6.52 5.37 1.47
C SER A 250 6.84 4.92 2.91
N SER A 251 6.03 5.36 3.89
CA SER A 251 6.21 5.00 5.29
C SER A 251 5.87 3.53 5.57
N ASN A 252 6.50 2.96 6.60
CA ASN A 252 6.16 1.62 7.07
C ASN A 252 4.69 1.54 7.51
N GLN A 253 4.16 2.59 8.13
CA GLN A 253 2.78 2.59 8.62
C GLN A 253 1.75 2.41 7.49
N PHE A 254 2.10 2.80 6.26
CA PHE A 254 1.25 2.54 5.09
C PHE A 254 1.25 1.06 4.66
N LEU A 255 2.38 0.36 4.82
CA LEU A 255 2.55 -1.03 4.37
C LEU A 255 2.02 -2.08 5.34
N TYR A 256 1.74 -1.71 6.58
CA TYR A 256 1.40 -2.64 7.64
C TYR A 256 0.03 -2.33 8.26
N ILE A 257 -0.78 -3.38 8.46
CA ILE A 257 -2.03 -3.32 9.21
C ILE A 257 -1.73 -3.73 10.66
N GLU A 258 -2.06 -2.83 11.59
CA GLU A 258 -1.94 -3.00 13.04
C GLU A 258 -3.28 -3.38 13.72
#